data_AF-A0A8B8I344-F1
#
_entry.id   AF-A0A8B8I344-F1
#
_cell.length_a   1.000
_cell.length_b   1.000
_cell.length_c   1.000
_cell.angle_alpha   90.00
_cell.angle_beta   90.00
_cell.angle_gamma   90.00
#
_symmetry.space_group_name_H-M   'P 1'
#
loop_
_entity.id
_entity.type
_entity.pdbx_description
1 polymer ?
#
loop_
_entity_poly.entity_id
_entity_poly.type
_entity_poly.pdbx_seq_one_letter_code
_entity_poly.pdbx_strand_id
1 'polypeptide(L)'
;MDDQFQILFDKMKIEMQKQTVELKESITNSIMEKMEEKIKPIIEENKDLKIKINKLENEIEYLKRDKKQNNIIIFGLKEEEEHTSGLIQKVKKIFNKDININVEAFEINNIYRIGKRSPGVKPRPVLLSFVNAWKKNEIMKVRKNLKDIYVTEDYTKEVLEKRKLLQTRLNEERNKGNFAYLKYDKLVVKENNTTKEKRKREISSSPRDNTKVKKQTWMPSQDNRRNAFDVMRGRSNSLSSYTADNNRQ
;
A
#
# COMPACT_ATOMS: atom_id res chain seq x y z
N MET A 1 -79.56 52.06 23.11
CA MET A 1 -78.39 52.66 22.44
C MET A 1 -77.10 52.00 22.91
N ASP A 2 -76.98 51.68 24.20
CA ASP A 2 -75.77 51.08 24.79
C ASP A 2 -75.39 49.71 24.19
N ASP A 3 -76.34 48.82 23.93
CA ASP A 3 -76.05 47.50 23.33
C ASP A 3 -75.48 47.59 21.91
N GLN A 4 -75.96 48.56 21.11
CA GLN A 4 -75.44 48.78 19.75
C GLN A 4 -74.02 49.35 19.76
N PHE A 5 -73.71 50.22 20.74
CA PHE A 5 -72.35 50.72 20.97
C PHE A 5 -71.41 49.59 21.43
N GLN A 6 -71.87 48.71 22.30
CA GLN A 6 -71.09 47.56 22.77
C GLN A 6 -70.73 46.61 21.61
N ILE A 7 -71.70 46.30 20.75
CA ILE A 7 -71.49 45.48 19.53
C ILE A 7 -70.49 46.14 18.56
N LEU A 8 -70.53 47.47 18.43
CA LEU A 8 -69.59 48.21 17.59
C LEU A 8 -68.16 48.14 18.15
N PHE A 9 -67.98 48.32 19.46
CA PHE A 9 -66.67 48.17 20.12
C PHE A 9 -66.11 46.76 19.99
N ASP A 10 -66.94 45.73 20.15
CA ASP A 10 -66.51 44.34 20.00
C ASP A 10 -66.09 44.04 18.56
N LYS A 11 -66.82 44.54 17.55
CA LYS A 11 -66.41 44.44 16.14
C LYS A 11 -65.09 45.16 15.87
N MET A 12 -64.93 46.38 16.37
CA MET A 12 -63.68 47.13 16.26
C MET A 12 -62.51 46.38 16.89
N LYS A 13 -62.72 45.75 18.05
CA LYS A 13 -61.71 44.96 18.75
C LYS A 13 -61.32 43.72 17.95
N ILE A 14 -62.29 43.01 17.38
CA ILE A 14 -62.05 41.85 16.51
C ILE A 14 -61.26 42.26 15.26
N GLU A 15 -61.63 43.37 14.64
CA GLU A 15 -60.98 43.87 13.42
C GLU A 15 -59.55 44.36 13.71
N MET A 16 -59.35 45.06 14.83
CA MET A 16 -58.01 45.46 15.28
C MET A 16 -57.14 44.25 15.62
N GLN A 17 -57.69 43.22 16.27
CA GLN A 17 -56.98 41.95 16.51
C GLN A 17 -56.60 41.28 15.19
N LYS A 18 -57.51 41.21 14.22
CA LYS A 18 -57.24 40.64 12.89
C LYS A 18 -56.09 41.37 12.18
N GLN A 19 -56.12 42.69 12.17
CA GLN A 19 -55.03 43.51 11.61
C GLN A 19 -53.70 43.26 12.33
N THR A 20 -53.69 43.13 13.66
CA THR A 20 -52.44 42.83 14.40
C THR A 20 -51.87 41.45 14.06
N VAL A 21 -52.72 40.46 13.80
CA VAL A 21 -52.30 39.12 13.38
C VAL A 21 -51.72 39.16 11.98
N GLU A 22 -52.42 39.79 11.02
CA GLU A 22 -51.95 39.93 9.63
C GLU A 22 -50.61 40.69 9.55
N LEU A 23 -50.46 41.77 10.31
CA LEU A 23 -49.19 42.51 10.40
C LEU A 23 -48.08 41.67 11.00
N LYS A 24 -48.36 40.92 12.06
CA LYS A 24 -47.38 40.02 12.69
C LYS A 24 -46.93 38.96 11.70
N GLU A 25 -47.85 38.31 11.00
CA GLU A 25 -47.54 37.29 9.99
C GLU A 25 -46.69 37.85 8.85
N SER A 26 -47.07 39.02 8.31
CA SER A 26 -46.32 39.73 7.27
C SER A 26 -44.88 40.04 7.70
N ILE A 27 -44.71 40.61 8.90
CA ILE A 27 -43.39 40.92 9.46
C ILE A 27 -42.58 39.64 9.68
N THR A 28 -43.19 38.59 10.24
CA THR A 28 -42.48 37.31 10.46
C THR A 28 -42.04 36.67 9.16
N ASN A 29 -42.88 36.67 8.12
CA ASN A 29 -42.53 36.11 6.82
C ASN A 29 -41.40 36.91 6.15
N SER A 30 -41.45 38.24 6.20
CA SER A 30 -40.37 39.08 5.65
C SER A 30 -39.04 38.88 6.38
N ILE A 31 -39.06 38.72 7.71
CA ILE A 31 -37.85 38.40 8.49
C ILE A 31 -37.34 37.00 8.11
N MET A 32 -38.24 36.02 7.95
CA MET A 32 -37.89 34.65 7.64
C MET A 32 -37.26 34.53 6.24
N GLU A 33 -37.80 35.22 5.25
CA GLU A 33 -37.23 35.31 3.90
C GLU A 33 -35.81 35.89 3.94
N LYS A 34 -35.61 37.03 4.61
CA LYS A 34 -34.28 37.65 4.75
C LYS A 34 -33.29 36.75 5.49
N MET A 35 -33.76 35.97 6.46
CA MET A 35 -32.93 34.98 7.14
C MET A 35 -32.57 33.82 6.21
N GLU A 36 -33.53 33.28 5.46
CA GLU A 36 -33.27 32.21 4.49
C GLU A 36 -32.29 32.62 3.39
N GLU A 37 -32.42 33.84 2.86
CA GLU A 37 -31.50 34.42 1.89
C GLU A 37 -30.06 34.47 2.42
N LYS A 38 -29.88 34.68 3.72
CA LYS A 38 -28.55 34.69 4.36
C LYS A 38 -28.06 33.29 4.74
N ILE A 39 -28.97 32.39 5.13
CA ILE A 39 -28.62 31.05 5.62
C ILE A 39 -28.25 30.12 4.46
N LYS A 40 -28.98 30.19 3.33
CA LYS A 40 -28.71 29.36 2.13
C LYS A 40 -27.25 29.42 1.66
N PRO A 41 -26.65 30.60 1.40
CA PRO A 41 -25.26 30.69 0.94
C PRO A 41 -24.28 30.20 2.01
N ILE A 42 -24.55 30.42 3.30
CA ILE A 42 -23.70 29.91 4.40
C ILE A 42 -23.73 28.38 4.43
N ILE A 43 -24.88 27.75 4.19
CA ILE A 43 -24.99 26.29 4.14
C ILE A 43 -24.24 25.74 2.92
N GLU A 44 -24.37 26.38 1.76
CA GLU A 44 -23.65 26.00 0.55
C GLU A 44 -22.14 26.13 0.72
N GLU A 45 -21.67 27.26 1.24
CA GLU A 45 -20.25 27.48 1.54
C GLU A 45 -19.73 26.43 2.53
N ASN A 46 -20.49 26.12 3.59
CA ASN A 46 -20.11 25.07 4.54
C ASN A 46 -20.00 23.68 3.88
N LYS A 47 -20.87 23.36 2.91
CA LYS A 47 -20.77 22.10 2.16
C LYS A 47 -19.50 22.11 1.31
N ASP A 48 -19.22 23.21 0.61
CA ASP A 48 -18.02 23.34 -0.23
C ASP A 48 -16.73 23.28 0.58
N LEU A 49 -16.70 23.93 1.76
CA LEU A 49 -15.58 23.88 2.68
C LEU A 49 -15.34 22.45 3.17
N LYS A 50 -16.38 21.71 3.55
CA LYS A 50 -16.25 20.29 3.94
C LYS A 50 -15.67 19.43 2.81
N ILE A 51 -16.11 19.67 1.57
CA ILE A 51 -15.57 18.97 0.39
C ILE A 51 -14.08 19.31 0.19
N LYS A 52 -13.71 20.58 0.29
CA LYS A 52 -12.30 21.03 0.17
C LYS A 52 -11.43 20.44 1.29
N ILE A 53 -11.90 20.44 2.53
CA ILE A 53 -11.18 19.85 3.68
C ILE A 53 -10.91 18.37 3.42
N ASN A 54 -11.93 17.59 3.03
CA ASN A 54 -11.76 16.18 2.73
C ASN A 54 -10.74 15.96 1.57
N LYS A 55 -10.78 16.77 0.51
CA LYS A 55 -9.79 16.70 -0.57
C LYS A 55 -8.36 16.95 -0.06
N LEU A 56 -8.17 17.99 0.75
CA LEU A 56 -6.88 18.32 1.34
C LEU A 56 -6.39 17.24 2.29
N GLU A 57 -7.26 16.65 3.10
CA GLU A 57 -6.92 15.54 4.00
C GLU A 57 -6.41 14.32 3.23
N ASN A 58 -7.10 13.94 2.14
CA ASN A 58 -6.69 12.84 1.27
C ASN A 58 -5.33 13.13 0.58
N GLU A 59 -5.12 14.37 0.13
CA GLU A 59 -3.86 14.78 -0.48
C GLU A 59 -2.70 14.76 0.51
N ILE A 60 -2.93 15.25 1.74
CA ILE A 60 -1.95 15.18 2.83
C ILE A 60 -1.62 13.72 3.17
N GLU A 61 -2.61 12.83 3.23
CA GLU A 61 -2.38 11.40 3.45
C GLU A 61 -1.52 10.79 2.33
N TYR A 62 -1.85 11.11 1.07
CA TYR A 62 -1.09 10.67 -0.09
C TYR A 62 0.37 11.13 -0.02
N LEU A 63 0.62 12.41 0.23
CA LEU A 63 1.97 12.98 0.34
C LEU A 63 2.76 12.37 1.51
N LYS A 64 2.13 12.19 2.68
CA LYS A 64 2.76 11.51 3.82
C LYS A 64 3.15 10.08 3.48
N ARG A 65 2.30 9.37 2.74
CA ARG A 65 2.55 7.99 2.30
C ARG A 65 3.68 7.93 1.28
N ASP A 66 3.65 8.80 0.27
CA ASP A 66 4.66 8.85 -0.78
C ASP A 66 6.05 9.15 -0.21
N LYS A 67 6.16 10.12 0.70
CA LYS A 67 7.42 10.44 1.41
C LYS A 67 7.99 9.26 2.20
N LYS A 68 7.16 8.35 2.68
CA LYS A 68 7.54 7.19 3.50
C LYS A 68 7.66 5.90 2.69
N GLN A 69 7.30 5.90 1.40
CA GLN A 69 7.15 4.68 0.62
C GLN A 69 8.45 3.88 0.49
N ASN A 70 9.59 4.58 0.43
CA ASN A 70 10.92 4.00 0.28
C ASN A 70 11.63 3.76 1.62
N ASN A 71 10.96 4.02 2.74
CA ASN A 71 11.56 3.93 4.06
C ASN A 71 11.30 2.54 4.67
N ILE A 72 12.30 2.04 5.39
CA ILE A 72 12.19 0.92 6.31
C ILE A 72 12.67 1.34 7.69
N ILE A 73 12.15 0.65 8.71
CA ILE A 73 12.58 0.81 10.09
C ILE A 73 13.20 -0.50 10.55
N ILE A 74 14.41 -0.40 11.08
CA ILE A 74 15.22 -1.52 11.55
C ILE A 74 15.28 -1.47 13.08
N PHE A 75 14.82 -2.52 13.74
CA PHE A 75 14.80 -2.66 15.19
C PHE A 75 15.81 -3.71 15.65
N GLY A 76 16.38 -3.53 16.85
CA GLY A 76 17.28 -4.51 17.46
C GLY A 76 18.76 -4.36 17.08
N LEU A 77 19.11 -3.40 16.23
CA LEU A 77 20.50 -3.15 15.84
C LEU A 77 21.28 -2.55 17.02
N LYS A 78 22.34 -3.21 17.52
CA LYS A 78 23.17 -2.69 18.63
C LYS A 78 23.79 -1.33 18.29
N GLU A 79 23.82 -0.40 19.24
CA GLU A 79 24.39 0.95 19.09
C GLU A 79 25.90 0.93 19.39
N GLU A 80 26.69 0.60 18.37
CA GLU A 80 28.17 0.53 18.46
C GLU A 80 28.84 1.54 17.51
N GLU A 81 28.07 2.14 16.62
CA GLU A 81 28.55 3.10 15.65
C GLU A 81 28.69 4.51 16.22
N GLU A 82 29.76 5.20 15.83
CA GLU A 82 29.99 6.61 16.18
C GLU A 82 29.50 7.57 15.07
N HIS A 83 29.53 7.10 13.82
CA HIS A 83 29.23 7.90 12.63
C HIS A 83 28.26 7.21 11.67
N THR A 84 27.59 8.01 10.84
CA THR A 84 26.63 7.54 9.82
C THR A 84 27.24 6.55 8.83
N SER A 85 28.51 6.73 8.45
CA SER A 85 29.24 5.79 7.58
C SER A 85 29.38 4.41 8.21
N GLY A 86 29.67 4.35 9.51
CA GLY A 86 29.71 3.10 10.28
C GLY A 86 28.35 2.41 10.33
N LEU A 87 27.27 3.19 10.47
CA LEU A 87 25.90 2.67 10.44
C LEU A 87 25.57 2.01 9.09
N ILE A 88 25.92 2.68 7.98
CA ILE A 88 25.73 2.15 6.62
C ILE A 88 26.47 0.83 6.46
N GLN A 89 27.75 0.78 6.80
CA GLN A 89 28.55 -0.44 6.67
C GLN A 89 27.99 -1.58 7.53
N LYS A 90 27.52 -1.28 8.74
CA LYS A 90 26.92 -2.28 9.63
C LYS A 90 25.65 -2.87 9.02
N VAL A 91 24.75 -2.03 8.52
CA VAL A 91 23.52 -2.48 7.88
C VAL A 91 23.82 -3.30 6.62
N LYS A 92 24.77 -2.85 5.77
CA LYS A 92 25.21 -3.60 4.58
C LYS A 92 25.74 -4.99 4.95
N LYS A 93 26.61 -5.10 5.96
CA LYS A 93 27.16 -6.38 6.42
C LYS A 93 26.06 -7.34 6.86
N ILE A 94 25.05 -6.84 7.58
CA ILE A 94 23.95 -7.65 8.08
C ILE A 94 23.06 -8.13 6.93
N PHE A 95 22.72 -7.25 5.98
CA PHE A 95 21.91 -7.64 4.83
C PHE A 95 22.63 -8.64 3.92
N ASN A 96 23.95 -8.49 3.73
CA ASN A 96 24.74 -9.46 2.98
C ASN A 96 24.78 -10.81 3.70
N LYS A 97 24.98 -10.81 5.03
CA LYS A 97 25.12 -12.02 5.83
C LYS A 97 23.81 -12.82 5.99
N ASP A 98 22.70 -12.13 6.29
CA ASP A 98 21.47 -12.80 6.70
C ASP A 98 20.51 -13.05 5.54
N ILE A 99 20.45 -12.14 4.57
CA ILE A 99 19.48 -12.21 3.45
C ILE A 99 20.13 -12.26 2.07
N ASN A 100 21.47 -12.22 2.00
CA ASN A 100 22.24 -12.27 0.75
C ASN A 100 21.86 -11.17 -0.26
N ILE A 101 21.49 -9.98 0.23
CA ILE A 101 21.17 -8.83 -0.60
C ILE A 101 22.30 -7.80 -0.47
N ASN A 102 23.07 -7.63 -1.54
CA ASN A 102 24.05 -6.54 -1.62
C ASN A 102 23.36 -5.20 -1.73
N VAL A 103 23.63 -4.30 -0.79
CA VAL A 103 23.15 -2.91 -0.79
C VAL A 103 24.32 -1.97 -1.00
N GLU A 104 24.25 -1.17 -2.05
CA GLU A 104 25.28 -0.20 -2.36
C GLU A 104 25.05 1.15 -1.68
N ALA A 105 26.12 1.96 -1.60
CA ALA A 105 26.04 3.22 -0.86
C ALA A 105 25.12 4.24 -1.58
N PHE A 106 25.16 4.25 -2.91
CA PHE A 106 24.33 5.12 -3.75
C PHE A 106 22.84 4.73 -3.75
N GLU A 107 22.50 3.51 -3.31
CA GLU A 107 21.09 3.09 -3.19
C GLU A 107 20.43 3.64 -1.92
N ILE A 108 21.23 4.13 -0.97
CA ILE A 108 20.79 4.69 0.30
C ILE A 108 20.64 6.19 0.14
N ASN A 109 19.42 6.69 0.36
CA ASN A 109 19.12 8.11 0.33
C ASN A 109 19.43 8.77 1.68
N ASN A 110 18.94 8.17 2.78
CA ASN A 110 19.16 8.70 4.12
C ASN A 110 19.13 7.57 5.16
N ILE A 111 19.92 7.70 6.23
CA ILE A 111 19.98 6.74 7.31
C ILE A 111 20.31 7.42 8.64
N TYR A 112 19.51 7.17 9.66
CA TYR A 112 19.73 7.71 11.00
C TYR A 112 18.98 6.93 12.08
N ARG A 113 19.44 7.05 13.32
CA ARG A 113 18.77 6.50 14.51
C ARG A 113 17.64 7.43 14.95
N ILE A 114 16.48 6.87 15.24
CA ILE A 114 15.31 7.63 15.70
C ILE A 114 15.36 7.79 17.22
N GLY A 115 15.25 9.02 17.71
CA GLY A 115 15.13 9.34 19.13
C GLY A 115 16.45 9.63 19.86
N LYS A 116 16.37 9.92 21.17
CA LYS A 116 17.51 10.28 22.02
C LYS A 116 18.23 9.03 22.53
N ARG A 117 19.58 9.08 22.56
CA ARG A 117 20.39 7.99 23.11
C ARG A 117 20.13 7.86 24.61
N SER A 118 19.79 6.65 25.07
CA SER A 118 19.58 6.36 26.49
C SER A 118 20.42 5.13 26.87
N PRO A 119 21.41 5.29 27.76
CA PRO A 119 22.24 4.16 28.20
C PRO A 119 21.39 3.16 28.99
N GLY A 120 21.50 1.88 28.65
CA GLY A 120 20.80 0.76 29.33
C GLY A 120 19.40 0.42 28.80
N VAL A 121 18.86 1.18 27.84
CA VAL A 121 17.57 0.90 27.19
C VAL A 121 17.76 0.09 25.90
N LYS A 122 16.68 -0.51 25.39
CA LYS A 122 16.63 -1.15 24.07
C LYS A 122 17.25 -0.24 23.00
N PRO A 123 18.01 -0.80 22.04
CA PRO A 123 18.66 -0.01 21.01
C PRO A 123 17.64 0.78 20.18
N ARG A 124 17.98 2.02 19.83
CA ARG A 124 17.12 2.90 19.04
C ARG A 124 16.83 2.32 17.65
N PRO A 125 15.60 2.45 17.14
CA PRO A 125 15.30 2.06 15.77
C PRO A 125 16.12 2.89 14.77
N VAL A 126 16.50 2.27 13.65
CA VAL A 126 17.16 2.97 12.54
C VAL A 126 16.14 3.15 11.43
N LEU A 127 16.00 4.39 10.97
CA LEU A 127 15.33 4.66 9.71
C LEU A 127 16.33 4.53 8.57
N LEU A 128 15.97 3.77 7.55
CA LEU A 128 16.71 3.67 6.31
C LEU A 128 15.78 4.00 5.14
N SER A 129 16.12 5.06 4.41
CA SER A 129 15.44 5.50 3.20
C SER A 129 16.26 5.09 1.97
N PHE A 130 15.62 4.40 1.03
CA PHE A 130 16.24 4.04 -0.23
C PHE A 130 15.91 5.05 -1.33
N VAL A 131 16.78 5.15 -2.33
CA VAL A 131 16.48 5.90 -3.56
C VAL A 131 15.35 5.20 -4.33
N ASN A 132 15.41 3.86 -4.43
CA ASN A 132 14.46 3.05 -5.20
C ASN A 132 13.57 2.17 -4.32
N ALA A 133 12.27 2.19 -4.59
CA ALA A 133 11.28 1.33 -3.93
C ALA A 133 11.54 -0.18 -4.16
N TRP A 134 12.17 -0.53 -5.28
CA TRP A 134 12.44 -1.92 -5.65
C TRP A 134 13.35 -2.60 -4.64
N LYS A 135 14.43 -1.94 -4.23
CA LYS A 135 15.38 -2.47 -3.24
C LYS A 135 14.71 -2.69 -1.89
N LYS A 136 13.92 -1.71 -1.47
CA LYS A 136 13.07 -1.81 -0.28
C LYS A 136 12.14 -3.03 -0.35
N ASN A 137 11.46 -3.23 -1.48
CA ASN A 137 10.54 -4.36 -1.66
C ASN A 137 11.25 -5.72 -1.68
N GLU A 138 12.47 -5.80 -2.23
CA GLU A 138 13.31 -6.99 -2.20
C GLU A 138 13.62 -7.41 -0.75
N ILE A 139 14.10 -6.46 0.06
CA ILE A 139 14.39 -6.66 1.49
C ILE A 139 13.12 -7.06 2.24
N MET A 140 11.99 -6.38 1.98
CA MET A 140 10.72 -6.65 2.67
C MET A 140 10.14 -8.03 2.40
N LYS A 141 10.48 -8.67 1.27
CA LYS A 141 10.08 -10.06 0.97
C LYS A 141 10.88 -11.06 1.80
N VAL A 142 12.19 -10.85 1.92
CA VAL A 142 13.14 -11.81 2.54
C VAL A 142 13.37 -11.53 4.03
N ARG A 143 12.86 -10.41 4.57
CA ARG A 143 13.06 -9.96 5.97
C ARG A 143 12.79 -10.99 7.06
N LYS A 144 11.99 -12.02 6.80
CA LYS A 144 11.72 -13.10 7.78
C LYS A 144 12.97 -13.93 8.08
N ASN A 145 13.97 -13.89 7.21
CA ASN A 145 15.23 -14.63 7.34
C ASN A 145 16.27 -13.86 8.17
N LEU A 146 15.97 -12.62 8.58
CA LEU A 146 16.82 -11.85 9.50
C LEU A 146 16.79 -12.48 10.88
N LYS A 147 17.95 -12.57 11.52
CA LYS A 147 18.10 -13.28 12.81
C LYS A 147 17.95 -12.35 13.99
N ASP A 148 18.92 -11.45 14.17
CA ASP A 148 19.03 -10.61 15.36
C ASP A 148 18.18 -9.33 15.27
N ILE A 149 17.66 -9.04 14.07
CA ILE A 149 17.07 -7.75 13.72
C ILE A 149 15.70 -7.95 13.09
N TYR A 150 14.81 -7.01 13.37
CA TYR A 150 13.48 -6.97 12.79
C TYR A 150 13.30 -5.73 11.91
N VAL A 151 12.70 -5.93 10.73
CA VAL A 151 12.48 -4.86 9.75
C VAL A 151 10.99 -4.67 9.47
N THR A 152 10.54 -3.42 9.57
CA THR A 152 9.18 -3.01 9.18
C THR A 152 9.19 -1.91 8.13
N GLU A 153 8.02 -1.69 7.53
CA GLU A 153 7.79 -0.47 6.77
C GLU A 153 7.63 0.72 7.72
N ASP A 154 7.94 1.92 7.23
CA ASP A 154 7.65 3.18 7.90
C ASP A 154 6.22 3.63 7.56
N TYR A 155 5.29 3.52 8.52
CA TYR A 155 3.92 3.97 8.37
C TYR A 155 3.66 5.25 9.15
N THR A 156 2.62 5.99 8.73
CA THR A 156 2.11 7.12 9.51
C THR A 156 1.50 6.63 10.83
N LYS A 157 1.44 7.53 11.82
CA LYS A 157 0.90 7.21 13.15
C LYS A 157 -0.54 6.68 13.08
N GLU A 158 -1.38 7.32 12.27
CA GLU A 158 -2.77 6.93 12.03
C GLU A 158 -2.88 5.49 11.50
N VAL A 159 -2.00 5.09 10.56
CA VAL A 159 -1.98 3.73 10.02
C VAL A 159 -1.47 2.72 11.06
N LEU A 160 -0.47 3.09 11.87
CA LEU A 160 0.01 2.23 12.95
C LEU A 160 -1.07 1.96 14.01
N GLU A 161 -1.86 2.98 14.35
CA GLU A 161 -3.00 2.85 15.28
C GLU A 161 -4.08 1.94 14.70
N LYS A 162 -4.50 2.15 13.45
CA LYS A 162 -5.44 1.27 12.74
C LYS A 162 -4.93 -0.18 12.72
N ARG A 163 -3.65 -0.40 12.42
CA ARG A 163 -3.03 -1.74 12.40
C ARG A 163 -3.01 -2.39 13.77
N LYS A 164 -2.77 -1.63 14.84
CA LYS A 164 -2.82 -2.15 16.22
C LYS A 164 -4.21 -2.66 16.56
N LEU A 165 -5.27 -1.95 16.17
CA LEU A 165 -6.66 -2.37 16.35
C LEU A 165 -6.98 -3.63 15.54
N LEU A 166 -6.52 -3.70 14.28
CA LEU A 166 -6.76 -4.86 13.42
C LEU A 166 -5.96 -6.10 13.82
N GLN A 167 -4.91 -5.95 14.63
CA GLN A 167 -4.06 -7.07 15.06
C GLN A 167 -4.85 -8.11 15.86
N THR A 168 -5.78 -7.67 16.72
CA THR A 168 -6.65 -8.57 17.50
C THR A 168 -7.52 -9.42 16.58
N ARG A 169 -8.23 -8.77 15.65
CA ARG A 169 -9.08 -9.46 14.65
C ARG A 169 -8.27 -10.39 13.75
N LEU A 170 -7.06 -10.00 13.36
CA LEU A 170 -6.18 -10.85 12.56
C LEU A 170 -5.81 -12.13 13.29
N ASN A 171 -5.53 -12.05 14.59
CA ASN A 171 -5.21 -13.23 15.40
C ASN A 171 -6.44 -14.14 15.53
N GLU A 172 -7.64 -13.58 15.73
CA GLU A 172 -8.89 -14.33 15.77
C GLU A 172 -9.14 -15.09 14.46
N GLU A 173 -8.99 -14.43 13.31
CA GLU A 173 -9.17 -15.07 12.00
C GLU A 173 -8.14 -16.18 11.74
N ARG A 174 -6.89 -16.01 12.19
CA ARG A 174 -5.88 -17.08 12.13
C ARG A 174 -6.23 -18.24 13.04
N ASN A 175 -6.75 -17.97 14.23
CA ASN A 175 -7.17 -19.02 15.17
C ASN A 175 -8.37 -19.82 14.65
N LYS A 176 -9.25 -19.20 13.85
CA LYS A 176 -10.31 -19.89 13.10
C LYS A 176 -9.79 -20.76 11.95
N GLY A 177 -8.49 -20.69 11.64
CA GLY A 177 -7.85 -21.42 10.55
C GLY A 177 -7.82 -20.67 9.22
N ASN A 178 -8.32 -19.43 9.13
CA ASN A 178 -8.29 -18.64 7.91
C ASN A 178 -6.91 -18.04 7.63
N PHE A 179 -6.54 -17.91 6.35
CA PHE A 179 -5.30 -17.23 5.97
C PHE A 179 -5.49 -15.71 6.00
N ALA A 180 -5.15 -15.07 7.12
CA ALA A 180 -5.29 -13.62 7.30
C ALA A 180 -3.95 -12.86 7.38
N TYR A 181 -3.86 -11.71 6.70
CA TYR A 181 -2.70 -10.81 6.75
C TYR A 181 -3.09 -9.33 6.60
N LEU A 182 -2.28 -8.43 7.18
CA LEU A 182 -2.46 -6.99 7.03
C LEU A 182 -1.74 -6.47 5.80
N LYS A 183 -2.45 -5.74 4.94
CA LYS A 183 -1.87 -4.95 3.85
C LYS A 183 -2.18 -3.48 4.10
N TYR A 184 -1.14 -2.70 4.40
CA TYR A 184 -1.28 -1.30 4.82
C TYR A 184 -2.24 -1.14 6.02
N ASP A 185 -3.39 -0.48 5.86
CA ASP A 185 -4.41 -0.27 6.88
C ASP A 185 -5.58 -1.27 6.80
N LYS A 186 -5.48 -2.32 5.98
CA LYS A 186 -6.56 -3.28 5.73
C LYS A 186 -6.20 -4.70 6.15
N LEU A 187 -7.18 -5.41 6.69
CA LEU A 187 -7.12 -6.86 6.94
C LEU A 187 -7.62 -7.61 5.71
N VAL A 188 -6.78 -8.48 5.16
CA VAL A 188 -7.14 -9.36 4.05
C VAL A 188 -7.25 -10.77 4.60
N VAL A 189 -8.46 -11.33 4.53
CA VAL A 189 -8.76 -12.73 4.88
C VAL A 189 -8.92 -13.50 3.58
N LYS A 190 -8.17 -14.59 3.44
CA LYS A 190 -8.36 -15.57 2.37
C LYS A 190 -8.91 -16.84 3.00
N GLU A 191 -10.06 -17.26 2.51
CA GLU A 191 -10.61 -18.56 2.87
C GLU A 191 -9.70 -19.66 2.31
N ASN A 192 -9.41 -20.65 3.14
CA ASN A 192 -8.68 -21.82 2.72
C ASN A 192 -9.67 -22.69 1.93
N ASN A 193 -9.75 -22.49 0.62
CA ASN A 193 -10.44 -23.44 -0.26
C ASN A 193 -9.66 -24.75 -0.27
N THR A 194 -9.86 -25.59 0.74
CA THR A 194 -9.49 -27.01 0.78
C THR A 194 -10.20 -27.80 -0.34
N THR A 195 -11.17 -27.20 -1.02
CA THR A 195 -11.83 -27.67 -2.25
C THR A 195 -11.15 -27.21 -3.54
N LYS A 196 -9.87 -26.81 -3.50
CA LYS A 196 -9.02 -27.06 -4.68
C LYS A 196 -8.71 -28.54 -4.69
N GLU A 197 -9.70 -29.34 -5.11
CA GLU A 197 -9.43 -30.63 -5.74
C GLU A 197 -8.20 -30.41 -6.60
N LYS A 198 -7.15 -31.15 -6.28
CA LYS A 198 -5.99 -31.27 -7.14
C LYS A 198 -6.59 -31.52 -8.51
N ARG A 199 -6.59 -30.51 -9.40
CA ARG A 199 -6.90 -30.71 -10.81
C ARG A 199 -5.80 -31.64 -11.28
N LYS A 200 -6.01 -32.94 -11.08
CA LYS A 200 -5.30 -33.99 -11.78
C LYS A 200 -5.51 -33.57 -13.22
N ARG A 201 -4.42 -33.23 -13.91
CA ARG A 201 -4.49 -33.04 -15.35
C ARG A 201 -5.20 -34.28 -15.85
N GLU A 202 -6.36 -34.10 -16.49
CA GLU A 202 -6.94 -35.18 -17.26
C GLU A 202 -5.83 -35.64 -18.20
N ILE A 203 -5.50 -36.92 -18.16
CA ILE A 203 -4.54 -37.51 -19.07
C ILE A 203 -5.11 -37.26 -20.46
N SER A 204 -4.49 -36.35 -21.20
CA SER A 204 -4.90 -36.06 -22.58
C SER A 204 -4.95 -37.38 -23.34
N SER A 205 -6.14 -37.74 -23.83
CA SER A 205 -6.31 -38.83 -24.78
C SER A 205 -5.51 -38.45 -26.02
N SER A 206 -4.28 -38.96 -26.12
CA SER A 206 -3.55 -38.94 -27.38
C SER A 206 -4.36 -39.72 -28.42
N PRO A 207 -4.41 -39.27 -29.69
CA PRO A 207 -5.16 -39.99 -30.72
C PRO A 207 -4.66 -41.43 -30.83
N ARG A 208 -5.56 -42.41 -30.71
CA ARG A 208 -5.25 -43.81 -31.01
C ARG A 208 -5.21 -43.96 -32.52
N ASP A 209 -4.01 -44.04 -33.09
CA ASP A 209 -3.84 -44.47 -34.47
C ASP A 209 -4.18 -45.95 -34.62
N ASN A 210 -5.41 -46.19 -35.09
CA ASN A 210 -5.80 -47.47 -35.66
C ASN A 210 -5.13 -47.62 -37.04
N THR A 211 -3.91 -48.14 -37.10
CA THR A 211 -3.42 -48.81 -38.31
C THR A 211 -2.61 -50.05 -37.95
N LYS A 212 -3.11 -51.21 -38.40
CA LYS A 212 -2.39 -52.48 -38.39
C LYS A 212 -1.22 -52.38 -39.36
N VAL A 213 0.03 -52.47 -38.90
CA VAL A 213 1.16 -52.90 -39.75
C VAL A 213 2.12 -53.80 -38.97
N LYS A 214 2.60 -54.82 -39.69
CA LYS A 214 3.36 -56.02 -39.30
C LYS A 214 4.65 -55.77 -38.52
N LYS A 215 5.01 -56.76 -37.68
CA LYS A 215 6.35 -56.99 -37.14
C LYS A 215 7.39 -56.98 -38.27
N GLN A 216 8.37 -56.07 -38.19
CA GLN A 216 9.71 -56.28 -38.72
C GLN A 216 10.72 -55.71 -37.74
N THR A 217 11.64 -56.58 -37.32
CA THR A 217 12.82 -56.30 -36.49
C THR A 217 13.79 -55.44 -37.27
N TRP A 218 14.25 -54.31 -36.71
CA TRP A 218 15.35 -53.53 -37.29
C TRP A 218 16.38 -53.13 -36.22
N MET A 219 17.64 -53.35 -36.58
CA MET A 219 18.89 -53.09 -35.85
C MET A 219 19.16 -51.57 -35.69
N PRO A 220 20.07 -51.15 -34.78
CA PRO A 220 20.26 -49.73 -34.49
C PRO A 220 21.12 -49.08 -35.58
N SER A 221 20.51 -48.23 -36.41
CA SER A 221 21.26 -47.33 -37.27
C SER A 221 21.62 -46.06 -36.49
N GLN A 222 22.93 -45.80 -36.37
CA GLN A 222 23.47 -44.54 -35.86
C GLN A 222 22.97 -43.39 -36.72
N ASP A 223 22.11 -42.54 -36.15
CA ASP A 223 21.69 -41.30 -36.79
C ASP A 223 21.94 -40.15 -35.83
N ASN A 224 22.99 -39.37 -36.13
CA ASN A 224 23.35 -38.13 -35.46
C ASN A 224 22.26 -37.07 -35.72
N ARG A 225 21.15 -37.12 -34.99
CA ARG A 225 20.19 -36.03 -34.98
C ARG A 225 20.70 -34.94 -34.05
N ARG A 226 21.29 -33.90 -34.64
CA ARG A 226 21.64 -32.68 -33.91
C ARG A 226 20.38 -32.08 -33.31
N ASN A 227 20.46 -31.67 -32.05
CA ASN A 227 19.36 -31.07 -31.32
C ASN A 227 18.93 -29.77 -32.02
N ALA A 228 17.63 -29.57 -32.21
CA ALA A 228 17.09 -28.41 -32.96
C ALA A 228 17.51 -27.05 -32.37
N PHE A 229 17.89 -27.02 -31.08
CA PHE A 229 18.39 -25.84 -30.39
C PHE A 229 19.87 -25.52 -30.67
N ASP A 230 20.66 -26.48 -31.17
CA ASP A 230 22.07 -26.25 -31.53
C ASP A 230 22.23 -25.52 -32.87
N VAL A 231 21.20 -25.56 -33.73
CA VAL A 231 21.19 -24.86 -35.04
C VAL A 231 20.83 -23.38 -34.89
N MET A 232 20.13 -23.01 -33.80
CA MET A 232 19.62 -21.65 -33.55
C MET A 232 20.62 -20.77 -32.78
N ARG A 233 21.77 -21.29 -32.34
CA ARG A 233 22.78 -20.48 -31.67
C ARG A 233 23.60 -19.73 -32.72
N GLY A 234 23.23 -18.47 -32.96
CA GLY A 234 23.98 -17.54 -33.79
C GLY A 234 25.46 -17.53 -33.39
N ARG A 235 26.33 -17.77 -34.37
CA ARG A 235 27.79 -17.80 -34.19
C ARG A 235 28.26 -16.42 -33.71
N SER A 236 28.81 -16.35 -32.51
CA SER A 236 29.67 -15.23 -32.10
C SER A 236 30.96 -15.30 -32.92
N ASN A 237 31.21 -14.27 -33.72
CA ASN A 237 32.43 -14.12 -34.50
C ASN A 237 33.67 -14.20 -33.60
N SER A 238 34.51 -15.21 -33.81
CA SER A 238 35.87 -15.27 -33.25
C SER A 238 36.78 -14.33 -34.02
N LEU A 239 37.23 -13.25 -33.37
CA LEU A 239 38.39 -12.47 -33.81
C LEU A 239 39.63 -13.38 -33.86
N SER A 240 40.35 -13.30 -34.96
CA SER A 240 41.57 -14.05 -35.25
C SER A 240 42.69 -13.70 -34.27
N SER A 241 43.36 -14.74 -33.77
CA SER A 241 44.66 -14.62 -33.13
C SER A 241 45.69 -14.12 -34.15
N TYR A 242 46.07 -12.85 -34.07
CA TYR A 242 47.30 -12.38 -34.69
C TYR A 242 48.48 -12.99 -33.92
N THR A 243 49.19 -13.89 -34.58
CA THR A 243 50.53 -14.33 -34.18
C THR A 243 51.50 -13.19 -34.44
N ALA A 244 52.18 -12.74 -33.38
CA ALA A 244 53.28 -11.79 -33.49
C ALA A 244 54.50 -12.52 -34.08
N ASP A 245 54.88 -12.15 -35.30
CA ASP A 245 56.18 -12.52 -35.86
C ASP A 245 57.27 -11.61 -35.27
N ASN A 246 58.15 -12.23 -34.50
CA ASN A 246 59.50 -11.74 -34.26
C ASN A 246 60.35 -12.06 -35.49
N ASN A 247 60.84 -11.03 -36.21
CA ASN A 247 62.23 -10.97 -36.68
C ASN A 247 62.57 -9.66 -37.43
N ARG A 248 63.63 -9.00 -36.92
CA ARG A 248 64.74 -8.35 -37.65
C ARG A 248 64.42 -7.21 -38.64
N GLN A 249 64.74 -5.97 -38.25
CA GLN A 249 66.05 -5.31 -38.47
C GLN A 249 66.16 -4.07 -37.59
#